data_AF-Q4W5G4-F1
#
_entry.id   AF-Q4W5G4-F1
#
_cell.length_a   1.000
_cell.length_b   1.000
_cell.length_c   1.000
_cell.angle_alpha   90.00
_cell.angle_beta   90.00
_cell.angle_gamma   90.00
#
_symmetry.space_group_name_H-M   'P 1'
#
loop_
_entity.id
_entity.type
_entity.pdbx_description
1 polymer ?
#
loop_
_entity_poly.entity_id
_entity_poly.type
_entity_poly.pdbx_seq_one_letter_code
_entity_poly.pdbx_strand_id
1 'polypeptide(L)' 'MSAVSQPQAAPSPLEKSPSTAILCNTCGNVCKGEVLRVQDKYFHIKCFVCK' A
#
# COMPACT_ATOMS: atom_id res chain seq x y z
N MET A 1 -19.05 0.20 -47.17
CA MET A 1 -17.70 -0.17 -46.69
C MET A 1 -17.70 -0.06 -45.17
N SER A 2 -17.80 -1.21 -44.51
CA SER A 2 -17.67 -1.32 -43.06
C SER A 2 -16.18 -1.36 -42.70
N ALA A 3 -15.74 -0.49 -41.79
CA ALA A 3 -14.66 -0.79 -40.84
C ALA A 3 -14.58 0.34 -39.82
N VAL A 4 -15.00 -0.01 -38.60
CA VAL A 4 -14.83 0.72 -37.35
C VAL A 4 -13.35 0.93 -37.07
N SER A 5 -12.98 2.14 -36.62
CA SER A 5 -11.75 2.37 -35.86
C SER A 5 -12.05 3.33 -34.71
N GLN A 6 -12.73 2.82 -33.69
CA GLN A 6 -12.70 3.38 -32.34
C GLN A 6 -11.34 3.02 -31.74
N PRO A 7 -10.50 3.97 -31.31
CA PRO A 7 -9.42 3.64 -30.40
C PRO A 7 -10.04 3.28 -29.06
N GLN A 8 -9.87 2.02 -28.67
CA GLN A 8 -10.29 1.50 -27.38
C GLN A 8 -9.59 2.29 -26.27
N ALA A 9 -10.40 2.79 -25.33
CA ALA A 9 -9.93 3.23 -24.04
C ALA A 9 -9.20 2.07 -23.35
N ALA A 10 -7.90 2.23 -23.11
CA ALA A 10 -7.17 1.48 -22.11
C ALA A 10 -6.66 2.50 -21.10
N PRO A 11 -7.20 2.55 -19.87
CA PRO A 11 -6.57 3.33 -18.81
C PRO A 11 -5.20 2.70 -18.52
N SER A 12 -4.12 3.46 -18.73
CA SER A 12 -2.91 3.27 -17.92
C SER A 12 -3.35 3.48 -16.45
N PRO A 13 -3.01 2.59 -15.51
CA PRO A 13 -1.63 2.33 -15.11
C PRO A 13 -1.33 0.84 -14.80
N LEU A 14 -0.16 0.37 -15.22
CA LEU A 14 0.46 -0.82 -14.64
C LEU A 14 0.64 -0.60 -13.12
N GLU A 15 -0.28 -1.17 -12.34
CA GLU A 15 0.04 -2.25 -11.40
C GLU A 15 1.29 -2.01 -10.54
N LYS A 16 1.39 -0.86 -9.90
CA LYS A 16 2.06 -0.71 -8.62
C LYS A 16 1.17 0.17 -7.79
N SER A 17 0.14 -0.42 -7.21
CA SER A 17 -0.33 0.08 -5.92
C SER A 17 0.95 0.35 -5.12
N PRO A 18 1.22 1.61 -4.71
CA PRO A 18 2.26 1.81 -3.71
C PRO A 18 1.71 0.99 -2.56
N SER A 19 2.25 -0.21 -2.36
CA SER A 19 1.83 -1.09 -1.28
C SER A 19 2.05 -0.24 -0.06
N THR A 20 0.96 0.35 0.46
CA THR A 20 1.00 1.53 1.33
C THR A 20 2.03 1.24 2.38
N ALA A 21 3.21 1.86 2.25
CA ALA A 21 4.36 1.40 3.00
C ALA A 21 4.07 1.76 4.46
N ILE A 22 3.65 0.77 5.23
CA ILE A 22 3.22 0.99 6.60
C ILE A 22 4.46 1.35 7.40
N LEU A 23 4.51 2.54 7.99
CA LEU A 23 5.66 2.98 8.78
C LEU A 23 5.40 2.70 10.25
N CYS A 24 6.37 2.11 10.93
CA CYS A 24 6.33 1.95 12.37
C CYS A 24 6.50 3.30 13.06
N ASN A 25 5.54 3.69 13.89
CA ASN A 25 5.59 4.93 14.65
C ASN A 25 6.68 4.91 15.76
N THR A 26 7.17 3.74 16.16
CA THR A 26 8.25 3.62 17.17
C THR A 26 9.65 3.77 16.57
N CYS A 27 9.94 3.13 15.43
CA CYS A 27 11.30 3.10 14.86
C CYS A 27 11.42 3.78 13.48
N GLY A 28 10.32 4.26 12.89
CA GLY A 28 10.31 4.98 11.62
C GLY A 28 10.53 4.13 10.36
N ASN A 29 10.73 2.82 10.51
CA ASN A 29 10.98 1.91 9.38
C ASN A 29 9.68 1.37 8.78
N VAL A 30 9.74 1.00 7.50
CA VAL A 30 8.65 0.30 6.82
C VAL A 30 8.46 -1.07 7.44
N CYS A 31 7.29 -1.28 8.02
CA CYS A 31 6.82 -2.58 8.42
C CYS A 31 6.62 -3.47 7.19
N LYS A 32 7.27 -4.63 7.20
CA LYS A 32 7.10 -5.68 6.19
C LYS A 32 6.29 -6.82 6.78
N GLY A 33 5.22 -7.23 6.09
CA GLY A 33 4.37 -8.34 6.52
C GLY A 33 3.34 -7.92 7.56
N GLU A 34 3.23 -8.67 8.65
CA GLU A 34 2.26 -8.41 9.72
C GLU A 34 2.64 -7.23 10.61
N VAL A 35 1.65 -6.40 10.91
CA VAL A 35 1.80 -5.15 11.67
C VAL A 35 0.68 -5.01 12.68
N LEU A 36 0.98 -4.33 13.78
CA LEU A 36 -0.03 -3.96 14.77
C LEU A 36 -0.52 -2.54 14.46
N ARG A 37 -1.84 -2.35 14.45
CA ARG A 37 -2.48 -1.04 14.31
C ARG A 37 -3.16 -0.67 15.63
N VAL A 38 -2.78 0.46 16.21
CA VAL A 38 -3.33 0.99 17.46
C VAL A 38 -3.63 2.46 17.28
N GLN A 39 -4.88 2.86 17.51
CA GLN A 39 -5.32 4.26 17.43
C GLN A 39 -4.87 4.94 16.12
N ASP A 40 -5.07 4.25 14.99
CA ASP A 40 -4.64 4.68 13.65
C ASP A 40 -3.12 4.73 13.39
N LYS A 41 -2.30 4.40 14.38
CA LYS A 41 -0.85 4.27 14.25
C LYS A 41 -0.45 2.83 13.99
N TYR A 42 0.66 2.65 13.28
CA TYR A 42 1.19 1.33 12.96
C TYR A 42 2.49 1.05 13.69
N PHE A 43 2.69 -0.21 14.06
CA PHE A 43 3.83 -0.66 14.83
C PHE A 43 4.29 -2.03 14.35
N HIS A 44 5.59 -2.29 14.47
CA HIS A 44 6.08 -3.67 14.42
C HIS A 44 5.56 -4.43 15.64
N ILE A 45 5.25 -5.71 15.45
CA ILE A 45 4.87 -6.62 16.54
C ILE A 45 5.89 -6.58 17.69
N LYS A 46 7.18 -6.44 17.37
CA LYS A 46 8.27 -6.31 18.35
C LYS A 46 8.42 -4.92 18.99
N CYS A 47 7.96 -3.87 18.30
CA CYS A 47 8.08 -2.49 18.79
C CYS A 47 6.90 -2.07 19.66
N PHE A 48 5.77 -2.76 19.55
CA PHE A 48 4.60 -2.55 20.40
C PHE A 48 4.76 -3.38 21.67
N VAL A 49 5.23 -2.74 22.73
CA VAL A 49 5.33 -3.34 24.07
C VAL A 49 4.42 -2.58 25.03
N CYS A 50 3.81 -3.29 25.97
CA CYS A 50 3.06 -2.67 27.05
C CYS A 50 4.01 -1.82 27.90
N LYS A 51 3.65 -0.55 28.12
CA LYS A 51 4.25 0.30 29.13
C LYS A 51 3.32 0.43 30.32
#